data_AF-A0A3D3WBD2-F1
#
_entry.id   AF-A0A3D3WBD2-F1
#
_cell.length_a   1.000
_cell.length_b   1.000
_cell.length_c   1.000
_cell.angle_alpha   90.00
_cell.angle_beta   90.00
_cell.angle_gamma   90.00
#
_symmetry.space_group_name_H-M   'P 1'
#
loop_
_entity.id
_entity.type
_entity.pdbx_description
1 polymer ?
#
loop_
_entity_poly.entity_id
_entity_poly.type
_entity_poly.pdbx_seq_one_letter_code
_entity_poly.pdbx_strand_id
1 'polypeptide(L)' 'MRIGYACLTVGVPHTAFRSCLLKNASEQKLAELIEHNLDSLDHILDYNLQNQIDLFRITSDLIPFGSSPVNQLPWPSLFA' A
#
# COMPACT_ATOMS: atom_id res chain seq x y z
N MET A 1 16.06 -9.55 -19.84
CA MET A 1 14.93 -8.60 -19.87
C MET A 1 14.06 -8.93 -18.66
N ARG A 2 13.71 -7.96 -17.81
CA ARG A 2 12.83 -8.17 -16.64
C ARG A 2 11.44 -7.62 -16.97
N ILE A 3 10.40 -8.34 -16.59
CA ILE A 3 9.00 -7.95 -16.80
C ILE A 3 8.39 -7.65 -15.44
N GLY A 4 7.49 -6.68 -15.42
CA GLY A 4 6.80 -6.25 -14.22
C GLY A 4 5.44 -5.66 -14.53
N TYR A 5 4.72 -5.33 -13.47
CA TYR A 5 3.44 -4.65 -13.55
C TYR A 5 3.36 -3.54 -12.49
N ALA A 6 2.27 -2.78 -12.53
CA ALA A 6 2.10 -1.61 -11.71
C ALA A 6 0.88 -1.72 -10.81
N CYS A 7 1.09 -1.33 -9.55
CA CYS A 7 0.10 -1.05 -8.52
C CYS A 7 -0.73 -2.25 -8.05
N LEU A 8 -1.33 -3.06 -8.93
CA LEU A 8 -2.38 -4.01 -8.56
C LEU A 8 -2.07 -5.44 -9.00
N THR A 9 -2.29 -6.40 -8.09
CA THR A 9 -2.14 -7.85 -8.33
C THR A 9 -3.52 -8.50 -8.40
N VAL A 10 -4.25 -8.17 -9.47
CA VAL A 10 -5.67 -8.53 -9.63
C VAL A 10 -5.87 -10.05 -9.58
N GLY A 11 -6.85 -10.50 -8.80
CA GLY A 11 -7.21 -11.91 -8.67
C GLY A 11 -6.39 -12.69 -7.63
N VAL A 12 -5.44 -12.04 -6.96
CA VAL A 12 -4.69 -12.64 -5.84
C VAL A 12 -5.32 -12.19 -4.52
N PRO A 13 -5.67 -13.11 -3.60
CA PRO A 13 -6.20 -12.73 -2.29
C PRO A 13 -5.22 -11.85 -1.50
N HIS A 14 -5.75 -10.99 -0.62
CA HIS A 14 -4.96 -10.15 0.31
C HIS A 14 -4.02 -9.10 -0.34
N THR A 15 -4.16 -8.80 -1.64
CA THR A 15 -3.32 -7.80 -2.33
C THR A 15 -4.03 -6.46 -2.59
N ALA A 16 -5.26 -6.29 -2.10
CA ALA A 16 -6.10 -5.15 -2.43
C ALA A 16 -5.85 -3.94 -1.52
N PHE A 17 -5.32 -2.86 -2.06
CA PHE A 17 -5.17 -1.60 -1.33
C PHE A 17 -6.51 -0.94 -0.98
N ARG A 18 -6.51 -0.20 0.14
CA ARG A 18 -7.66 0.55 0.65
C ARG A 18 -7.31 2.03 0.80
N SER A 19 -8.34 2.87 0.70
CA SER A 19 -8.24 4.31 0.95
C SER A 19 -9.54 4.81 1.57
N CYS A 20 -9.59 6.09 1.94
CA CYS A 20 -10.80 6.73 2.46
C CYS A 20 -11.01 8.11 1.86
N LEU A 21 -12.26 8.59 1.91
CA LEU A 21 -12.58 9.98 1.61
C LEU A 21 -11.96 10.91 2.66
N LEU A 22 -11.66 12.14 2.25
CA LEU A 22 -11.09 13.19 3.10
C LEU A 22 -11.80 13.35 4.46
N LYS A 23 -13.15 13.36 4.44
CA LYS A 23 -13.97 13.51 5.66
C LYS A 23 -13.81 12.39 6.69
N ASN A 24 -13.22 11.25 6.29
CA ASN A 24 -13.03 10.07 7.13
C ASN A 24 -11.54 9.88 7.52
N ALA A 25 -10.66 10.80 7.14
CA ALA A 25 -9.22 10.70 7.37
C ALA A 25 -8.84 11.11 8.81
N SER A 26 -9.32 10.35 9.80
CA SER A 26 -8.81 10.46 11.18
C SER A 26 -7.47 9.73 11.32
N GLU A 27 -6.65 10.11 12.30
CA GLU A 27 -5.36 9.44 12.58
C GLU A 27 -5.53 7.92 12.76
N GLN A 28 -6.52 7.50 13.54
CA GLN A 28 -6.82 6.08 13.75
C GLN A 28 -7.16 5.39 12.42
N LYS A 29 -7.97 6.02 11.56
CA LYS A 29 -8.35 5.42 10.28
C LYS A 29 -7.17 5.36 9.33
N LEU A 30 -6.34 6.40 9.30
CA LEU A 30 -5.12 6.44 8.48
C LEU A 30 -4.13 5.36 8.93
N ALA A 31 -3.92 5.16 10.22
CA ALA A 31 -3.06 4.10 10.74
C ALA A 31 -3.56 2.71 10.33
N GLU A 32 -4.86 2.43 10.50
CA GLU A 32 -5.49 1.15 10.07
C GLU A 32 -5.32 0.90 8.56
N LEU A 33 -5.50 1.94 7.73
CA LEU A 33 -5.36 1.82 6.28
C LEU A 33 -3.90 1.61 5.86
N ILE A 34 -2.96 2.32 6.48
CA ILE A 34 -1.52 2.18 6.20
C ILE A 34 -1.06 0.77 6.57
N GLU A 35 -1.41 0.28 7.76
CA GLU A 35 -1.11 -1.08 8.20
C GLU A 35 -1.64 -2.13 7.21
N HIS A 36 -2.92 -2.04 6.85
CA HIS A 36 -3.53 -2.93 5.87
C HIS A 36 -2.82 -2.87 4.50
N ASN A 37 -2.46 -1.68 4.03
CA ASN A 37 -1.84 -1.48 2.74
C ASN A 37 -0.39 -2.00 2.70
N LEU A 38 0.35 -1.87 3.80
CA LEU A 38 1.69 -2.45 3.94
C LEU A 38 1.61 -3.99 3.97
N ASP A 39 0.67 -4.56 4.73
CA ASP A 39 0.42 -6.00 4.71
C ASP A 39 0.05 -6.50 3.29
N SER A 40 -0.78 -5.74 2.57
CA SER A 40 -1.10 -6.04 1.18
C SER A 40 0.12 -5.99 0.26
N LEU A 41 1.03 -5.03 0.48
CA LEU A 41 2.28 -4.94 -0.28
C LEU A 41 3.18 -6.16 -0.01
N ASP A 42 3.30 -6.59 1.24
CA ASP A 42 4.08 -7.79 1.59
C ASP A 42 3.54 -9.04 0.88
N HIS A 43 2.22 -9.25 0.88
CA HIS A 43 1.59 -10.34 0.12
C HIS A 43 1.87 -10.25 -1.40
N ILE A 44 1.94 -9.04 -1.96
CA ILE A 44 2.29 -8.83 -3.37
C ILE A 44 3.76 -9.19 -3.62
N LEU A 45 4.67 -8.82 -2.72
CA LEU A 45 6.09 -9.14 -2.85
C LEU A 45 6.33 -10.65 -2.77
N ASP A 46 5.65 -11.34 -1.86
CA ASP A 46 5.67 -12.80 -1.77
C ASP A 46 5.14 -13.45 -3.06
N TYR A 47 4.00 -12.98 -3.57
CA TYR A 47 3.47 -13.45 -4.85
C TYR A 47 4.45 -13.21 -6.01
N ASN A 48 5.06 -12.04 -6.07
CA ASN A 48 6.03 -11.71 -7.12
C ASN A 48 7.26 -12.60 -7.06
N LEU A 49 7.79 -12.86 -5.86
CA LEU A 49 8.92 -13.76 -5.66
C LEU A 49 8.59 -15.18 -6.12
N GLN A 50 7.41 -15.69 -5.75
CA GLN A 50 6.93 -17.02 -6.16
C GLN A 50 6.77 -17.16 -7.69
N ASN A 51 6.42 -16.07 -8.38
CA ASN A 51 6.15 -16.05 -9.82
C ASN A 51 7.31 -15.46 -10.65
N GLN A 52 8.47 -15.20 -10.05
CA GLN A 52 9.66 -14.66 -10.72
C GLN A 52 9.41 -13.31 -11.42
N ILE A 53 8.63 -12.44 -10.77
CA ILE A 53 8.35 -11.07 -11.23
C ILE A 53 9.30 -10.10 -10.53
N ASP A 54 10.37 -9.74 -11.23
CA ASP A 54 11.48 -8.95 -10.64
C ASP A 54 11.26 -7.43 -10.67
N LEU A 55 10.12 -6.95 -11.18
CA LEU A 55 9.81 -5.53 -11.25
C LEU A 55 8.37 -5.26 -10.81
N PHE A 56 8.20 -4.37 -9.85
CA PHE A 56 6.89 -3.95 -9.38
C PHE A 56 6.91 -2.45 -9.07
N ARG A 57 5.89 -1.73 -9.57
CA ARG A 57 5.68 -0.32 -9.20
C ARG A 57 4.65 -0.24 -8.08
N ILE A 58 5.08 0.25 -6.93
CA ILE A 58 4.23 0.49 -5.76
C ILE A 58 3.15 1.53 -6.08
N THR A 59 1.95 1.35 -5.53
CA THR A 59 0.86 2.32 -5.66
C THR A 59 1.12 3.61 -4.87
N SER A 60 0.66 4.75 -5.37
CA SER A 60 0.64 6.00 -4.61
C SER A 60 -0.31 5.95 -3.41
N ASP A 61 -1.30 5.04 -3.45
CA ASP A 61 -2.30 4.89 -2.39
C ASP A 61 -1.77 4.10 -1.18
N LEU A 62 -0.51 3.64 -1.22
CA LEU A 62 0.12 2.89 -0.12
C LEU A 62 -0.02 3.65 1.19
N ILE A 63 0.27 4.96 1.15
CA ILE A 63 0.06 5.89 2.25
C ILE A 63 -1.04 6.89 1.84
N PRO A 64 -2.29 6.70 2.31
CA PRO A 64 -3.36 7.65 2.03
C PRO A 64 -2.96 9.05 2.45
N PHE A 65 -3.08 10.01 1.52
CA PHE A 65 -2.71 11.40 1.75
C PHE A 65 -1.25 11.62 2.17
N GLY A 66 -0.31 10.74 1.84
CA GLY A 66 1.06 10.77 2.35
C GLY A 66 1.87 12.06 2.10
N SER A 67 1.51 12.83 1.07
CA SER A 67 2.10 14.15 0.78
C SER A 67 1.18 15.33 1.11
N SER A 68 0.00 15.07 1.64
CA SER A 68 -1.04 16.07 1.91
C SER A 68 -1.07 16.43 3.39
N PRO A 69 -1.33 17.70 3.75
CA PRO A 69 -1.44 18.15 5.16
C PRO A 69 -2.60 17.50 5.93
N VAL A 70 -3.47 16.76 5.22
CA VAL A 70 -4.53 15.94 5.80
C VAL A 70 -3.95 14.80 6.64
N ASN A 71 -2.83 14.21 6.19
CA ASN A 71 -2.17 13.16 6.93
C ASN A 71 -1.17 13.79 7.91
N GLN A 72 -1.60 13.97 9.16
CA GLN A 72 -0.76 14.47 10.25
C GLN A 72 -0.10 13.33 11.03
N LEU A 73 -0.39 12.08 10.69
CA LEU A 73 0.18 10.91 11.34
C LEU A 73 1.70 10.86 11.03
N PRO A 74 2.58 10.65 12.02
CA PRO A 74 4.02 10.49 11.81
C PRO A 74 4.34 9.08 11.28
N TRP A 75 3.67 8.69 10.19
CA TRP A 75 3.71 7.35 9.60
C TRP A 75 5.12 6.82 9.29
N PRO A 76 6.13 7.63 8.88
CA PRO A 76 7.47 7.09 8.63
C PRO A 76 8.14 6.54 9.88
N SER A 77 7.74 7.02 11.07
CA SER A 77 8.29 6.55 12.35
C SER A 77 7.46 5.43 12.99
N LEU A 78 6.17 5.35 12.67
CA LEU A 78 5.26 4.33 13.21
C LEU A 78 5.39 2.99 12.47
N PHE A 79 5.78 3.03 11.20
CA PHE A 79 5.84 1.86 10.31
C PHE A 79 7.25 1.70 9.67
N ALA A 80 8.29 2.09 10.41
CA ALA A 80 9.70 2.02 9.98
C ALA A 80 10.25 0.58 9.98
#